data_AF-A0A535XD05-F1
#
_entry.id   AF-A0A535XD05-F1
#
_cell.length_a   1.000
_cell.length_b   1.000
_cell.length_c   1.000
_cell.angle_alpha   90.00
_cell.angle_beta   90.00
_cell.angle_gamma   90.00
#
_symmetry.space_group_name_H-M   'P 1'
#
loop_
_entity.id
_entity.type
_entity.pdbx_description
1 polymer ?
#
loop_
_entity_poly.entity_id
_entity_poly.type
_entity_poly.pdbx_seq_one_letter_code
_entity_poly.pdbx_strand_id
1 'polypeptide(L)' 'WEKLSDGGSKGRCGWLTDRFGVSWQIVPRVLSKLLNDPDKAKASRVMKAMLQMSKIEIAELERAAEGGTVEATSGR' A
#
# COMPACT_ATOMS: atom_id res chain seq x y z
N TRP A 1 9.20 1.14 7.69
CA TRP A 1 7.83 1.47 8.09
C TRP A 1 7.73 1.58 9.60
N GLU A 2 7.72 0.47 10.36
CA GLU A 2 7.52 0.49 11.82
C GLU A 2 8.48 1.44 12.55
N LYS A 3 9.79 1.33 12.30
CA LYS A 3 10.79 2.24 12.87
C LYS A 3 10.65 3.70 12.46
N LEU A 4 10.09 3.96 11.28
CA LEU A 4 9.94 5.33 10.75
C LEU A 4 8.69 6.01 11.33
N SER A 5 7.65 5.23 11.61
CA SER A 5 6.44 5.69 12.31
C SER A 5 6.58 5.70 13.83
N ASP A 6 7.71 5.22 14.38
CA ASP A 6 7.92 5.16 15.82
C ASP A 6 7.99 6.59 16.41
N GLY A 7 7.15 6.85 17.41
CA GLY A 7 6.94 8.19 17.96
C GLY A 7 6.22 9.18 17.02
N GLY A 8 5.66 8.70 15.90
CA GLY A 8 4.89 9.48 14.93
C GLY A 8 3.48 8.92 14.71
N SER A 9 2.96 9.01 13.48
CA SER A 9 1.62 8.52 13.13
C SER A 9 1.62 7.70 11.82
N LYS A 10 0.75 6.69 11.74
CA LYS A 10 0.55 5.87 10.54
C LYS A 10 -0.62 6.44 9.73
N GLY A 11 -0.40 6.72 8.46
CA GLY A 11 -1.39 7.19 7.50
C GLY A 11 -1.87 6.10 6.54
N ARG A 12 -2.71 6.50 5.56
CA ARG A 12 -3.25 5.60 4.51
C ARG A 12 -2.33 5.53 3.31
N CYS A 13 -2.45 4.48 2.49
CA CYS A 13 -1.80 4.37 1.18
C CYS A 13 -0.27 4.56 1.23
N GLY A 14 0.39 4.03 2.25
CA GLY A 14 1.82 4.12 2.40
C GLY A 14 2.32 5.44 3.02
N TRP A 15 1.42 6.32 3.51
CA TRP A 15 1.82 7.52 4.23
C TRP A 15 2.09 7.25 5.71
N LEU A 16 3.07 7.93 6.28
CA LEU A 16 3.29 8.04 7.72
C LEU A 16 3.95 9.38 8.03
N THR A 17 3.85 9.80 9.29
CA THR A 17 4.58 10.94 9.82
C THR A 17 5.55 10.42 10.87
N ASP A 18 6.81 10.86 10.83
CA ASP A 18 7.80 10.49 11.84
C ASP A 18 7.67 11.34 13.12
N ARG A 19 8.49 11.04 14.13
CA ARG A 19 8.51 11.76 15.41
C ARG A 19 8.87 13.26 15.31
N PHE A 20 9.40 13.71 14.18
CA PHE A 20 9.78 15.10 13.94
C PHE A 20 8.70 15.86 13.15
N GLY A 21 7.60 15.20 12.81
CA GLY A 21 6.52 15.79 12.01
C GLY A 21 6.76 15.72 10.50
N VAL A 22 7.81 15.02 10.03
CA VAL A 22 8.09 14.88 8.60
C VAL A 22 7.20 13.79 8.01
N SER A 23 6.55 14.10 6.90
CA SER A 23 5.66 13.17 6.20
C SER A 23 6.41 12.37 5.14
N TRP A 24 6.26 11.05 5.20
CA TRP A 24 6.91 10.09 4.34
C TRP A 24 5.86 9.24 3.61
N GLN A 25 6.10 8.94 2.33
CA GLN A 25 5.33 7.95 1.59
C GLN A 25 6.23 6.79 1.16
N ILE A 26 5.97 5.59 1.67
CA ILE A 26 6.71 4.38 1.28
C ILE A 26 5.95 3.71 0.14
N VAL A 27 6.42 3.93 -1.09
CA VAL A 27 5.82 3.41 -2.32
C VAL A 27 6.70 2.30 -2.91
N PRO A 28 6.25 1.03 -2.93
CA PRO A 28 6.97 -0.04 -3.59
C PRO A 28 7.04 0.16 -5.11
N ARG A 29 8.18 -0.15 -5.73
CA ARG A 29 8.34 -0.06 -7.20
C ARG A 29 7.29 -0.86 -7.98
N VAL A 30 6.86 -2.00 -7.43
CA VAL A 30 5.83 -2.87 -8.04
C VAL A 30 4.47 -2.19 -8.11
N LEU A 31 4.12 -1.30 -7.18
CA LEU A 31 2.84 -0.61 -7.19
C LEU A 31 2.69 0.25 -8.45
N SER A 32 3.72 1.03 -8.80
CA SER A 32 3.73 1.83 -10.03
C SER A 32 3.62 0.96 -11.28
N LYS A 33 4.23 -0.23 -11.29
CA LYS A 33 4.13 -1.18 -12.41
C LYS A 33 2.70 -1.72 -12.56
N LEU A 34 2.08 -2.12 -11.45
CA LEU A 34 0.74 -2.71 -11.44
C LEU A 34 -0.37 -1.69 -11.75
N LEU A 35 -0.24 -0.45 -11.28
CA LEU A 35 -1.20 0.62 -11.58
C LEU A 35 -1.13 1.10 -13.04
N ASN A 36 0.04 0.99 -13.68
CA ASN A 36 0.23 1.35 -15.09
C ASN A 36 0.09 0.15 -16.04
N ASP A 37 -0.43 -0.98 -15.57
CA ASP A 37 -0.65 -2.16 -16.42
C ASP A 37 -1.64 -1.83 -17.56
N PRO A 38 -1.41 -2.31 -18.79
CA PRO A 38 -2.36 -2.13 -19.89
C PRO A 38 -3.74 -2.75 -19.59
N ASP A 39 -3.80 -3.81 -18.78
CA ASP A 39 -5.06 -4.35 -18.27
C ASP A 39 -5.67 -3.42 -17.21
N LYS A 40 -6.66 -2.63 -17.65
CA LYS A 40 -7.39 -1.69 -16.78
C LYS A 40 -8.18 -2.38 -15.67
N ALA A 41 -8.63 -3.61 -15.87
CA ALA A 41 -9.32 -4.35 -14.83
C ALA A 41 -8.34 -4.76 -13.72
N LYS A 42 -7.13 -5.20 -14.09
CA LYS A 42 -6.03 -5.46 -13.15
C LYS A 42 -5.66 -4.21 -12.36
N ALA A 43 -5.36 -3.10 -13.05
CA ALA A 43 -5.02 -1.84 -12.40
C ALA A 43 -6.14 -1.37 -11.43
N SER A 44 -7.42 -1.55 -11.80
CA SER A 44 -8.55 -1.23 -10.93
C SER A 44 -8.59 -2.08 -9.66
N ARG A 45 -8.33 -3.39 -9.74
CA ARG A 45 -8.26 -4.27 -8.57
C ARG A 45 -7.12 -3.88 -7.63
N VAL A 46 -5.95 -3.59 -8.19
CA VAL A 46 -4.77 -3.13 -7.45
C VAL A 46 -5.05 -1.80 -6.75
N MET A 47 -5.71 -0.85 -7.43
CA MET A 47 -6.11 0.43 -6.84
C MET A 47 -7.09 0.22 -5.67
N LYS A 48 -8.10 -0.64 -5.85
CA LYS A 48 -9.07 -0.95 -4.77
C LYS A 48 -8.38 -1.58 -3.56
N ALA A 49 -7.45 -2.50 -3.78
CA ALA A 49 -6.62 -3.12 -2.75
C ALA A 49 -5.80 -2.08 -1.98
N MET A 50 -5.06 -1.23 -2.69
CA MET A 50 -4.22 -0.19 -2.11
C MET A 50 -5.02 0.77 -1.21
N LEU A 51 -6.25 1.12 -1.58
CA LEU A 51 -7.09 2.04 -0.80
C LEU A 51 -7.53 1.48 0.56
N GLN A 52 -7.49 0.16 0.75
CA GLN A 52 -7.79 -0.52 2.01
C GLN A 52 -6.55 -0.63 2.92
N MET A 53 -5.37 -0.28 2.42
CA MET A 53 -4.10 -0.46 3.12
C MET A 53 -3.62 0.83 3.77
N SER A 54 -3.14 0.73 5.01
CA SER A 54 -2.34 1.77 5.63
C SER A 54 -0.88 1.64 5.20
N LYS A 55 -0.29 0.46 5.43
CA LYS A 55 1.01 0.06 4.90
C LYS A 55 0.80 -0.75 3.62
N ILE A 56 1.54 -0.42 2.57
CA ILE A 56 1.43 -1.12 1.29
C ILE A 56 2.13 -2.48 1.40
N GLU A 57 1.37 -3.56 1.24
CA GLU A 57 1.87 -4.94 1.21
C GLU A 57 1.95 -5.46 -0.22
N ILE A 58 3.14 -5.86 -0.66
CA ILE A 58 3.40 -6.25 -2.06
C ILE A 58 2.59 -7.50 -2.46
N ALA A 59 2.61 -8.53 -1.61
CA ALA A 59 1.91 -9.79 -1.88
C ALA A 59 0.39 -9.59 -2.07
N GLU A 60 -0.20 -8.66 -1.32
CA GLU A 60 -1.61 -8.31 -1.43
C GLU A 60 -1.93 -7.59 -2.74
N LEU A 61 -1.04 -6.71 -3.21
CA LEU A 61 -1.19 -6.05 -4.51
C LEU A 61 -1.08 -7.05 -5.66
N GLU A 62 -0.15 -7.99 -5.59
CA GLU A 62 0.02 -9.06 -6.57
C GLU A 62 -1.20 -9.99 -6.60
N ARG A 63 -1.71 -10.39 -5.42
CA ARG A 63 -2.95 -11.17 -5.32
C ARG A 63 -4.15 -10.42 -5.92
N ALA A 64 -4.29 -9.13 -5.62
CA ALA A 64 -5.36 -8.31 -6.19
C ALA A 64 -5.23 -8.19 -7.72
N ALA A 65 -4.01 -8.08 -8.24
CA ALA A 65 -3.74 -8.08 -9.67
C ALA A 65 -4.22 -9.39 -10.32
N GLU A 66 -4.02 -10.53 -9.68
CA GLU A 66 -4.45 -11.85 -10.16
C GLU A 66 -5.96 -12.11 -9.99
N GLY A 67 -6.68 -11.24 -9.28
CA GLY A 67 -8.13 -11.37 -9.07
C GLY A 67 -8.52 -11.98 -7.72
N GLY A 68 -7.55 -12.23 -6.84
CA GLY A 68 -7.83 -12.64 -5.46
C GLY A 68 -8.40 -11.48 -4.63
N THR A 69 -9.22 -11.80 -3.64
CA THR A 69 -9.73 -10.84 -2.66
C THR A 69 -8.63 -10.42 -1.69
N VAL A 70 -8.58 -9.13 -1.34
CA VAL A 70 -7.70 -8.64 -0.27
C VAL A 70 -8.29 -8.99 1.08
N GLU A 71 -7.67 -9.93 1.78
CA GLU A 71 -7.87 -10.08 3.21
C GLU A 71 -7.22 -8.90 3.92
N ALA A 72 -8.02 -8.12 4.64
CA ALA A 72 -7.54 -7.01 5.43
C ALA A 72 -6.54 -7.53 6.47
N THR A 73 -5.25 -7.43 6.17
CA THR A 73 -4.20 -7.83 7.09
C THR A 73 -4.16 -6.80 8.21
N SER A 74 -4.90 -7.10 9.29
CA SER A 74 -4.79 -6.40 10.57
C SER A 74 -3.34 -6.52 11.02
N GLY A 75 -2.68 -5.37 11.10
CA GLY A 75 -1.25 -5.24 11.32
C GLY A 75 -0.77 -6.00 12.55
N ARG A 76 0.38 -6.65 12.40
CA ARG A 76 1.26 -7.04 13.51
C ARG A 76 2.60 -6.34 13.33
#